data_AF-A0A534IGB1-F1
#
_entry.id   AF-A0A534IGB1-F1
#
_cell.length_a   1.000
_cell.length_b   1.000
_cell.length_c   1.000
_cell.angle_alpha   90.00
_cell.angle_beta   90.00
_cell.angle_gamma   90.00
#
_symmetry.space_group_name_H-M   'P 1'
#
loop_
_entity.id
_entity.type
_entity.pdbx_description
1 polymer ?
#
loop_
_entity_poly.entity_id
_entity_poly.type
_entity_poly.pdbx_seq_one_letter_code
_entity_poly.pdbx_strand_id
1 'polypeptide(L)'
;MAAEIPLAEAARSSIESWRIVDGSLRVRLAGSDEERAVQCVCGRCHWVVETHVTGTRGILAVKCHGCGRRADLPLVIAPAVPR
;
A
#
# COMPACT_ATOMS: atom_id res chain seq x y z
N MET A 1 7.91 -15.01 5.74
CA MET A 1 8.12 -13.70 5.08
C MET A 1 6.93 -13.46 4.17
N ALA A 2 6.24 -12.32 4.26
CA ALA A 2 5.14 -12.03 3.34
C ALA A 2 5.69 -11.80 1.92
N ALA A 3 4.98 -12.32 0.91
CA ALA A 3 5.36 -12.22 -0.49
C ALA A 3 5.53 -10.76 -0.92
N GLU A 4 6.29 -10.52 -1.98
CA GLU A 4 6.53 -9.17 -2.49
C GLU A 4 5.58 -8.86 -3.66
N ILE A 5 5.18 -7.59 -3.77
CA ILE A 5 4.46 -7.05 -4.92
C ILE A 5 5.25 -5.86 -5.49
N PRO A 6 5.57 -5.83 -6.79
CA PRO A 6 6.22 -4.69 -7.39
C PRO A 6 5.38 -3.42 -7.27
N LEU A 7 6.01 -2.27 -7.03
CA LEU A 7 5.35 -0.96 -6.91
C LEU A 7 4.36 -0.68 -8.06
N ALA A 8 4.75 -1.01 -9.29
CA ALA A 8 3.93 -0.77 -10.47
C ALA A 8 2.65 -1.62 -10.47
N GLU A 9 2.70 -2.82 -9.93
CA GLU A 9 1.53 -3.68 -9.77
C GLU A 9 0.65 -3.15 -8.63
N ALA A 10 1.23 -2.86 -7.47
CA ALA A 10 0.52 -2.29 -6.33
C ALA A 10 -0.23 -0.98 -6.67
N ALA A 11 0.37 -0.11 -7.50
CA ALA A 11 -0.24 1.14 -7.96
C ALA A 11 -1.45 0.94 -8.89
N ARG A 12 -1.64 -0.28 -9.43
CA ARG A 12 -2.80 -0.66 -10.25
C ARG A 12 -3.75 -1.61 -9.53
N SER A 13 -3.45 -1.98 -8.29
CA SER A 13 -4.29 -2.84 -7.47
C SER A 13 -5.15 -2.01 -6.52
N SER A 14 -6.35 -2.51 -6.24
CA SER A 14 -7.17 -2.00 -5.15
C SER A 14 -6.62 -2.51 -3.83
N ILE A 15 -6.19 -1.62 -2.94
CA ILE A 15 -5.72 -1.98 -1.59
C ILE A 15 -6.89 -1.85 -0.62
N GLU A 16 -7.14 -2.88 0.20
CA GLU A 16 -8.19 -2.86 1.22
C GLU A 16 -7.67 -2.48 2.60
N SER A 17 -6.43 -2.88 2.91
CA SER A 17 -5.80 -2.56 4.18
C SER A 17 -4.29 -2.48 4.01
N TRP A 18 -3.64 -1.77 4.92
CA TRP A 18 -2.19 -1.59 4.89
C TRP A 18 -1.66 -1.38 6.30
N ARG A 19 -0.37 -1.68 6.50
CA ARG A 19 0.38 -1.39 7.72
C ARG A 19 1.87 -1.27 7.43
N ILE A 20 2.58 -0.60 8.32
CA ILE A 20 4.05 -0.62 8.35
C ILE A 20 4.51 -1.66 9.36
N VAL A 21 5.39 -2.57 8.93
CA VAL A 21 6.06 -3.55 9.80
C VAL A 21 7.56 -3.46 9.52
N ASP A 22 8.35 -3.07 10.53
CA ASP A 22 9.81 -2.87 10.41
C ASP A 22 10.20 -1.97 9.22
N GLY A 23 9.48 -0.86 9.06
CA GLY A 23 9.62 0.08 7.94
C GLY A 23 9.05 -0.42 6.61
N SER A 24 8.71 -1.70 6.49
CA SER A 24 8.15 -2.28 5.28
C SER A 24 6.65 -1.99 5.15
N LEU A 25 6.24 -1.44 4.01
CA LEU A 25 4.81 -1.28 3.68
C LEU A 25 4.22 -2.63 3.28
N ARG A 26 3.33 -3.16 4.12
CA ARG A 26 2.52 -4.34 3.86
C ARG A 26 1.13 -3.91 3.44
N VAL A 27 0.62 -4.49 2.37
CA VAL A 27 -0.71 -4.21 1.82
C VAL A 27 -1.47 -5.50 1.64
N ARG A 28 -2.79 -5.44 1.83
CA ARG A 28 -3.74 -6.47 1.40
C ARG A 28 -4.50 -5.94 0.20
N LEU A 29 -4.54 -6.75 -0.86
CA LEU A 29 -5.24 -6.39 -2.10
C LEU A 29 -6.68 -6.89 -2.04
N ALA A 30 -7.57 -6.20 -2.74
CA ALA A 30 -8.96 -6.61 -2.85
C ALA A 30 -9.09 -8.02 -3.43
N GLY A 31 -9.89 -8.85 -2.76
CA GLY A 31 -10.08 -10.26 -3.13
C GLY A 31 -8.92 -11.19 -2.76
N SER A 32 -7.97 -10.75 -1.93
CA SER A 32 -6.89 -11.60 -1.40
C SER A 32 -6.79 -11.47 0.12
N ASP A 33 -6.67 -12.59 0.82
CA ASP A 33 -6.42 -12.60 2.27
C ASP A 33 -4.93 -12.44 2.62
N GLU A 34 -4.05 -12.51 1.62
CA GLU A 34 -2.60 -12.45 1.81
C GLU A 34 -2.10 -11.00 1.88
N GLU A 35 -1.17 -10.77 2.81
CA GLU A 35 -0.41 -9.52 2.84
C GLU A 35 0.86 -9.62 1.98
N ARG A 36 1.14 -8.56 1.22
CA ARG A 36 2.33 -8.44 0.40
C ARG A 36 3.15 -7.20 0.78
N ALA A 37 4.48 -7.31 0.76
CA ALA A 37 5.36 -6.14 0.86
C ALA A 37 5.45 -5.42 -0.47
N VAL A 38 5.20 -4.12 -0.47
CA VAL A 38 5.39 -3.29 -1.67
C VAL A 38 6.88 -3.10 -1.90
N GLN A 39 7.38 -3.63 -3.01
CA GLN A 39 8.78 -3.55 -3.39
C GLN A 39 9.00 -2.43 -4.40
N CYS A 40 9.95 -1.54 -4.09
CA CYS A 40 10.39 -0.51 -5.01
C CYS A 40 11.26 -1.11 -6.12
N VAL A 41 11.37 -0.41 -7.26
CA VAL A 41 12.28 -0.79 -8.35
C VAL A 41 13.77 -0.83 -7.93
N CYS A 42 14.13 -0.20 -6.80
CA CYS A 42 15.46 -0.31 -6.22
C CYS A 42 15.65 -1.55 -5.31
N GLY A 43 14.67 -2.45 -5.26
CA GLY A 43 14.68 -3.68 -4.46
C GLY A 43 14.31 -3.51 -2.98
N ARG A 44 14.06 -2.29 -2.50
CA ARG A 44 13.71 -2.03 -1.09
C ARG A 44 12.20 -1.93 -0.88
N CYS A 45 11.76 -2.29 0.32
CA CYS A 45 10.36 -2.22 0.74
C CYS A 45 10.10 -1.15 1.81
N HIS A 46 11.07 -0.28 2.12
CA HIS A 46 10.93 0.75 3.16
C HIS A 46 10.29 2.03 2.59
N TRP A 47 9.14 2.43 3.15
CA TRP A 47 8.33 3.54 2.68
C TRP A 47 7.99 4.55 3.76
N VAL A 48 7.96 5.81 3.39
CA VAL A 48 7.18 6.85 4.06
C VAL A 48 5.79 6.86 3.42
N VAL A 49 4.73 6.89 4.22
CA VAL A 49 3.35 6.77 3.75
C VAL A 49 2.51 7.91 4.31
N GLU A 50 1.80 8.60 3.42
CA GLU A 50 0.76 9.57 3.73
C GLU A 50 -0.57 9.06 3.20
N THR A 51 -1.64 9.22 3.96
CA THR A 51 -2.98 8.73 3.58
C THR A 51 -3.92 9.89 3.34
N HIS A 52 -4.56 9.88 2.18
CA HIS A 52 -5.60 10.85 1.81
C HIS A 52 -6.91 10.09 1.59
N VAL A 53 -7.95 10.41 2.36
CA VAL A 53 -9.24 9.72 2.31
C VAL A 53 -10.34 10.70 1.90
N THR A 54 -11.22 10.29 0.99
CA THR A 54 -12.42 11.04 0.63
C THR A 54 -13.57 10.05 0.39
N GLY A 55 -14.49 9.97 1.35
CA GLY A 55 -15.59 9.01 1.31
C GLY A 55 -15.09 7.56 1.35
N THR A 56 -15.50 6.75 0.37
CA THR A 56 -15.14 5.33 0.24
C THR A 56 -13.87 5.07 -0.57
N ARG A 57 -13.18 6.13 -1.01
CA ARG A 57 -11.92 6.03 -1.76
C ARG A 57 -10.84 6.78 -1.01
N GLY A 58 -9.62 6.27 -1.11
CA GLY A 58 -8.44 6.93 -0.60
C GLY A 58 -7.23 6.68 -1.49
N ILE A 59 -6.14 7.35 -1.14
CA ILE A 59 -4.85 7.22 -1.77
C ILE A 59 -3.82 7.04 -0.65
N LEU A 60 -2.92 6.08 -0.83
CA LEU A 60 -1.66 6.01 -0.09
C LEU A 60 -0.59 6.66 -0.95
N ALA A 61 -0.20 7.88 -0.62
CA ALA A 61 0.96 8.52 -1.21
C ALA A 61 2.21 7.94 -0.55
N VAL A 62 3.03 7.23 -1.32
CA VAL A 62 4.20 6.53 -0.80
C VAL A 62 5.49 7.09 -1.38
N LYS A 63 6.53 7.20 -0.56
CA LYS A 63 7.89 7.56 -0.98
C LYS A 63 8.90 6.54 -0.48
N CYS A 64 9.66 5.94 -1.39
CA CYS A 64 10.70 4.99 -1.02
C CYS A 64 11.81 5.70 -0.25
N HIS A 65 12.15 5.20 0.93
CA HIS A 65 13.22 5.77 1.75
C HIS A 65 14.61 5.63 1.07
N GLY A 66 14.80 4.60 0.24
CA GLY A 66 16.10 4.32 -0.38
C GLY A 66 16.42 5.16 -1.61
N CYS A 67 15.47 5.30 -2.55
CA CYS A 67 15.70 5.98 -3.83
C CYS A 67 14.80 7.21 -4.05
N GLY A 68 13.90 7.53 -3.11
CA GLY A 68 13.01 8.68 -3.21
C GLY A 68 11.85 8.53 -4.20
N ARG A 69 11.71 7.39 -4.90
CA ARG A 69 10.61 7.11 -5.83
C ARG A 69 9.27 7.29 -5.13
N ARG A 70 8.34 7.97 -5.80
CA ARG A 70 6.98 8.20 -5.31
C ARG A 70 5.96 7.45 -6.14
N ALA A 71 4.84 7.08 -5.52
CA ALA A 71 3.66 6.57 -6.19
C ALA A 71 2.42 6.80 -5.33
N ASP A 72 1.27 6.82 -5.98
CA ASP A 72 -0.03 6.82 -5.32
C ASP A 72 -0.62 5.42 -5.46
N LEU A 73 -1.00 4.82 -4.34
CA LEU A 73 -1.64 3.50 -4.33
C LEU A 73 -3.13 3.64 -4.03
N PRO A 74 -4.04 3.08 -4.85
CA PRO A 74 -5.47 3.17 -4.63
C PRO A 74 -5.90 2.43 -3.36
N LEU A 75 -6.53 3.16 -2.42
CA LEU A 75 -7.12 2.59 -1.21
C LEU A 75 -8.64 2.52 -1.36
N VAL A 76 -9.20 1.34 -1.17
CA VAL A 76 -10.63 1.11 -1.05
C VAL A 76 -10.98 1.16 0.43
N ILE A 77 -11.88 2.05 0.80
CA ILE A 77 -12.38 2.14 2.16
C ILE A 77 -13.79 1.57 2.17
N ALA A 78 -13.94 0.43 2.83
CA ALA A 78 -15.26 -0.13 3.10
C ALA A 78 -16.07 0.93 3.87
N PRO A 79 -17.35 1.16 3.53
CA PRO A 79 -18.20 2.03 4.31
C PRO A 79 -18.18 1.55 5.76
N ALA A 80 -17.96 2.47 6.71
CA ALA A 80 -18.09 2.15 8.12
C ALA A 80 -19.53 1.65 8.33
N VAL A 81 -19.69 0.37 8.67
CA VAL A 81 -21.01 -0.16 9.05
C VAL A 81 -21.32 0.45 10.42
N PRO A 82 -22.34 1.33 10.53
CA PRO A 82 -22.74 1.84 11.85
C PRO A 82 -23.19 0.64 12.69
N ARG A 83 -22.61 0.52 13.88
CA ARG A 83 -23.02 -0.44 14.91
C ARG A 83 -24.30 0.02 15.59
#